data_AF-A0A7S2FEK2-F1
#
_entry.id   AF-A0A7S2FEK2-F1
#
_cell.length_a   1.000
_cell.length_b   1.000
_cell.length_c   1.000
_cell.angle_alpha   90.00
_cell.angle_beta   90.00
_cell.angle_gamma   90.00
#
_symmetry.space_group_name_H-M   'P 1'
#
loop_
_entity.id
_entity.type
_entity.pdbx_description
1 polymer ?
#
loop_
_entity_poly.entity_id
_entity_poly.type
_entity_poly.pdbx_seq_one_letter_code
_entity_poly.pdbx_strand_id
1 'polypeptide(L)'
;VFARGQRVVTLNHVDGTRTEEDDCEDPVGVAQAISRTWSPATCEAMPPCFTGGWVGYMGYDTVRYNFPGKIPFSSAPKDDRNLGDMHLALYQDVVVFDNSSKI
;
A
#
# COMPACT_ATOMS: atom_id res chain seq x y z
N VAL A 1 4.55 -3.86 -2.59
CA VAL A 1 3.65 -4.81 -1.90
C VAL A 1 2.39 -4.93 -2.72
N PHE A 2 2.13 -6.12 -3.23
CA PHE A 2 0.90 -6.46 -3.96
C PHE A 2 0.17 -7.53 -3.16
N ALA A 3 -1.15 -7.43 -3.02
CA ALA A 3 -1.94 -8.47 -2.39
C ALA A 3 -3.19 -8.80 -3.20
N ARG A 4 -3.55 -10.08 -3.17
CA ARG A 4 -4.82 -10.60 -3.71
C ARG A 4 -5.26 -11.78 -2.85
N GLY A 5 -6.39 -11.64 -2.16
CA GLY A 5 -6.73 -12.50 -1.05
C GLY A 5 -5.62 -12.51 0.00
N GLN A 6 -5.38 -13.69 0.57
CA GLN A 6 -4.33 -13.90 1.57
C GLN A 6 -2.94 -14.12 0.95
N ARG A 7 -2.79 -13.93 -0.37
CA ARG A 7 -1.48 -13.99 -1.02
C ARG A 7 -0.89 -12.58 -1.12
N VAL A 8 0.32 -12.42 -0.58
CA VAL A 8 1.09 -11.18 -0.61
C VAL A 8 2.40 -11.39 -1.35
N VAL A 9 2.71 -10.45 -2.24
CA VAL A 9 3.99 -10.39 -2.94
C VAL A 9 4.70 -9.11 -2.56
N THR A 10 5.90 -9.23 -2.00
CA THR A 10 6.76 -8.09 -1.69
C THR A 10 7.94 -8.06 -2.65
N LEU A 11 8.10 -6.93 -3.32
CA LEU A 11 9.23 -6.62 -4.18
C LEU A 11 10.10 -5.60 -3.46
N ASN A 12 11.36 -5.96 -3.21
CA ASN A 12 12.37 -5.04 -2.72
C ASN A 12 13.26 -4.65 -3.90
N HIS A 13 13.10 -3.41 -4.37
CA HIS A 13 13.84 -2.90 -5.52
C HIS A 13 15.29 -2.52 -5.20
N VAL A 14 15.63 -2.34 -3.92
CA VAL A 14 17.01 -2.05 -3.49
C VAL A 14 17.85 -3.33 -3.57
N ASP A 15 17.31 -4.42 -3.02
CA ASP A 15 18.01 -5.71 -2.97
C ASP A 15 17.71 -6.62 -4.17
N GLY A 16 16.79 -6.21 -5.06
CA GLY A 16 16.34 -7.00 -6.21
C GLY A 16 15.59 -8.28 -5.84
N THR A 17 15.06 -8.37 -4.62
CA THR A 17 14.42 -9.58 -4.09
C THR A 17 12.91 -9.56 -4.24
N ARG A 18 12.33 -10.77 -4.34
CA ARG A 18 10.89 -11.01 -4.41
C ARG A 18 10.54 -12.10 -3.40
N THR A 19 9.64 -11.77 -2.47
CA THR A 19 9.07 -12.74 -1.54
C THR A 19 7.60 -12.91 -1.81
N GLU A 20 7.12 -14.13 -1.56
CA GLU A 20 5.71 -14.49 -1.65
C GLU A 20 5.31 -15.14 -0.33
N GLU A 21 4.16 -14.74 0.18
CA GLU A 21 3.54 -15.29 1.37
C GLU A 21 2.11 -15.64 1.02
N ASP A 22 1.74 -16.89 1.24
CA ASP A 22 0.35 -17.35 1.20
C ASP A 22 -0.19 -17.39 2.64
N ASP A 23 -1.52 -17.41 2.79
CA ASP A 23 -2.21 -17.45 4.09
C ASP A 23 -1.90 -16.26 5.04
N CYS A 24 -1.57 -15.10 4.47
CA CYS A 24 -1.40 -13.85 5.22
C CYS A 24 -2.76 -13.32 5.69
N GLU A 25 -3.00 -13.30 7.01
CA GLU A 25 -4.26 -12.84 7.60
C GLU A 25 -4.50 -11.33 7.41
N ASP A 26 -3.44 -10.52 7.45
CA ASP A 26 -3.49 -9.06 7.28
C ASP A 26 -2.49 -8.56 6.23
N PRO A 27 -2.88 -8.60 4.94
CA PRO A 27 -2.07 -8.05 3.86
C PRO A 27 -1.77 -6.56 3.98
N VAL A 28 -2.65 -5.78 4.62
CA VAL A 28 -2.46 -4.33 4.80
C VAL A 28 -1.34 -4.08 5.83
N GLY A 29 -1.30 -4.89 6.89
CA GLY A 29 -0.28 -4.88 7.92
C GLY A 29 1.14 -5.10 7.39
N VAL A 30 1.31 -5.85 6.28
CA VAL A 30 2.63 -6.08 5.67
C VAL A 30 3.29 -4.77 5.23
N ALA A 31 2.54 -3.89 4.55
CA ALA A 31 3.05 -2.58 4.15
C ALA A 31 3.41 -1.71 5.38
N GLN A 32 2.56 -1.73 6.41
CA GLN A 32 2.83 -1.01 7.65
C GLN A 32 4.09 -1.52 8.36
N ALA A 33 4.30 -2.85 8.39
CA ALA A 33 5.45 -3.47 9.03
C ALA A 33 6.77 -3.06 8.37
N ILE A 34 6.81 -3.01 7.02
CA ILE A 34 7.99 -2.63 6.25
C ILE A 34 8.47 -1.21 6.59
N SER A 35 7.54 -0.25 6.71
CA SER A 35 7.88 1.15 6.97
C SER A 35 7.74 1.55 8.44
N ARG A 36 7.61 0.59 9.37
CA ARG A 36 7.23 0.87 10.77
C ARG A 36 8.23 1.78 11.50
N THR A 37 9.51 1.66 11.18
CA THR A 37 10.59 2.45 11.80
C THR A 37 10.94 3.71 11.01
N TRP A 38 10.24 3.96 9.91
CA TRP A 38 10.52 5.07 9.01
C TRP A 38 9.68 6.28 9.43
N SER A 39 10.30 7.46 9.35
CA SER A 39 9.63 8.73 9.60
C SER A 39 9.70 9.59 8.33
N PRO A 40 8.61 10.27 7.94
CA PRO A 40 8.64 11.21 6.84
C PRO A 40 9.69 12.30 7.08
N ALA A 41 10.42 12.69 6.03
CA ALA A 41 11.33 13.82 6.11
C ALA A 41 10.55 15.13 6.33
N THR A 42 11.07 15.98 7.20
CA THR A 42 10.57 17.34 7.43
C THR A 42 11.49 18.35 6.75
N CYS A 43 10.95 19.28 5.97
CA CYS A 43 11.70 20.33 5.29
C CYS A 43 11.01 21.68 5.50
N GLU A 44 11.62 22.59 6.25
CA GLU A 44 11.06 23.93 6.52
C GLU A 44 10.86 24.76 5.24
N ALA A 45 11.66 24.50 4.21
CA ALA A 45 11.59 25.19 2.93
C ALA A 45 10.43 24.71 2.03
N MET A 46 9.70 23.65 2.42
CA MET A 46 8.54 23.14 1.68
C MET A 46 7.25 23.34 2.47
N PRO A 47 6.10 23.57 1.79
CA PRO A 47 4.81 23.57 2.47
C PRO A 47 4.53 22.18 3.08
N PRO A 48 3.65 22.10 4.09
CA PRO A 48 3.20 20.81 4.62
C PRO A 48 2.52 19.98 3.52
N CYS A 49 3.23 18.98 3.02
CA CYS A 49 2.78 18.14 1.92
C CYS A 49 3.30 16.70 2.10
N PHE A 50 2.90 15.81 1.19
CA PHE A 50 3.43 14.46 1.16
C PHE A 50 4.91 14.48 0.79
N THR A 51 5.78 14.01 1.70
CA THR A 51 7.25 13.98 1.51
C THR A 51 7.80 12.59 1.24
N GLY A 52 6.94 11.61 0.98
CA GLY A 52 7.29 10.20 0.78
C GLY A 52 6.38 9.26 1.57
N GLY A 53 6.35 7.99 1.19
CA GLY A 53 5.51 6.97 1.79
C GLY A 53 4.90 6.01 0.77
N TRP A 54 3.85 5.30 1.20
CA TRP A 54 3.14 4.34 0.36
C TRP A 54 2.25 5.04 -0.66
N VAL A 55 2.44 4.72 -1.93
CA VAL A 55 1.64 5.21 -3.05
C VAL A 55 1.18 4.04 -3.90
N GLY A 56 -0.06 4.09 -4.37
CA GLY A 56 -0.65 3.06 -5.20
C GLY A 56 -2.16 3.01 -5.02
N TYR A 57 -2.72 1.82 -4.95
CA TYR A 57 -4.16 1.65 -4.74
C TYR A 57 -4.48 0.61 -3.66
N MET A 58 -5.63 0.82 -3.01
CA MET A 58 -6.35 -0.15 -2.21
C MET A 58 -7.76 -0.26 -2.80
N GLY A 59 -8.08 -1.43 -3.33
CA GLY A 59 -9.37 -1.78 -3.90
C GLY A 59 -10.41 -2.04 -2.83
N TYR A 60 -11.67 -2.14 -3.22
CA TYR A 60 -12.78 -2.27 -2.26
C TYR A 60 -12.64 -3.50 -1.35
N ASP A 61 -12.22 -4.64 -1.91
CA ASP A 61 -12.14 -5.88 -1.16
C ASP A 61 -11.07 -5.87 -0.04
N THR A 62 -10.19 -4.86 0.03
CA THR A 62 -9.30 -4.69 1.20
C THR A 62 -10.07 -4.47 2.49
N VAL A 63 -11.29 -3.92 2.42
CA VAL A 63 -12.13 -3.69 3.62
C VAL A 63 -12.49 -5.01 4.31
N ARG A 64 -12.46 -6.13 3.59
CA ARG A 64 -12.78 -7.46 4.12
C ARG A 64 -11.71 -8.00 5.07
N TYR A 65 -10.45 -7.59 4.91
CA TYR A 65 -9.36 -7.92 5.85
C TYR A 65 -9.58 -7.29 7.22
N ASN A 66 -10.13 -6.07 7.26
CA ASN A 66 -10.35 -5.33 8.50
C ASN A 66 -11.65 -5.73 9.21
N PHE A 67 -12.62 -6.26 8.47
CA PHE A 67 -13.94 -6.65 9.00
C PHE A 67 -14.36 -8.06 8.58
N PRO A 68 -13.54 -9.09 8.79
CA PRO A 68 -13.78 -10.44 8.25
C PRO A 68 -15.07 -11.08 8.78
N GLY A 69 -15.49 -10.73 10.01
CA GLY A 69 -16.74 -11.20 10.58
C GLY A 69 -18.01 -10.49 10.07
N LYS A 70 -17.89 -9.33 9.42
CA LYS A 70 -19.04 -8.55 8.92
C LYS A 70 -19.22 -8.67 7.40
N ILE A 71 -18.12 -8.76 6.66
CA ILE A 71 -18.12 -8.80 5.19
C ILE A 71 -17.09 -9.84 4.68
N PRO A 72 -17.30 -11.14 4.98
CA PRO A 72 -16.33 -12.18 4.64
C PRO A 72 -16.13 -12.30 3.12
N PHE A 73 -14.98 -12.82 2.69
CA PHE A 73 -14.71 -13.14 1.28
C PHE A 73 -15.68 -14.18 0.72
N SER A 74 -16.19 -15.09 1.55
CA SER A 74 -17.16 -16.10 1.14
C SER A 74 -18.51 -15.51 0.69
N SER A 75 -18.82 -14.27 1.07
CA SER A 75 -20.01 -13.54 0.64
C SER A 75 -19.72 -12.44 -0.39
N ALA A 76 -18.51 -12.42 -0.96
CA ALA A 76 -18.15 -11.46 -1.99
C ALA A 76 -18.91 -11.78 -3.30
N PRO A 77 -19.27 -10.76 -4.10
CA PRO A 77 -19.69 -10.99 -5.47
C PRO A 77 -18.63 -11.77 -6.26
N LYS A 78 -19.04 -12.39 -7.37
CA LYS A 78 -18.09 -13.05 -8.27
C LYS A 78 -17.04 -12.04 -8.74
N ASP A 79 -15.76 -12.39 -8.57
CA ASP A 79 -14.65 -11.61 -9.12
C ASP A 79 -14.67 -11.70 -10.65
N ASP A 80 -15.07 -10.60 -11.30
CA ASP A 80 -15.16 -10.43 -12.74
C ASP A 80 -14.06 -9.54 -13.32
N ARG A 81 -13.25 -8.91 -12.46
CA ARG A 81 -12.18 -7.97 -12.86
C ARG A 81 -10.79 -8.56 -12.72
N ASN A 82 -10.62 -9.57 -11.86
CA ASN A 82 -9.36 -10.25 -11.66
C ASN A 82 -8.22 -9.27 -11.27
N LEU A 83 -8.54 -8.28 -10.45
CA LEU A 83 -7.61 -7.26 -9.96
C LEU A 83 -6.98 -7.73 -8.64
N GLY A 84 -5.79 -7.21 -8.32
CA GLY A 84 -5.28 -7.30 -6.94
C GLY A 84 -6.10 -6.42 -6.02
N ASP A 85 -6.22 -6.80 -4.75
CA ASP A 85 -6.92 -6.01 -3.75
C ASP A 85 -6.10 -4.78 -3.37
N MET A 86 -4.78 -4.87 -3.34
CA MET A 86 -3.91 -3.71 -3.16
C MET A 86 -2.62 -3.84 -3.94
N HIS A 87 -2.09 -2.70 -4.38
CA HIS A 87 -0.75 -2.59 -4.92
C HIS A 87 -0.15 -1.27 -4.48
N LEU A 88 0.79 -1.33 -3.53
CA LEU A 88 1.47 -0.19 -2.96
C LEU A 88 2.98 -0.27 -3.21
N ALA A 89 3.57 0.83 -3.62
CA ALA A 89 5.01 1.04 -3.69
C ALA A 89 5.43 2.09 -2.66
N LEU A 90 6.56 1.86 -1.99
CA LEU A 90 7.10 2.78 -0.99
C LEU A 90 8.09 3.72 -1.67
N TYR A 91 7.74 5.00 -1.76
CA TYR A 91 8.60 6.03 -2.34
C TYR A 91 9.30 6.82 -1.23
N GLN A 92 10.63 6.83 -1.26
CA GLN A 92 11.45 7.64 -0.37
C GLN A 92 11.52 9.08 -0.84
N ASP A 93 11.62 9.28 -2.15
CA ASP A 93 11.76 10.58 -2.79
C ASP A 93 10.52 10.91 -3.63
N VAL A 94 10.14 12.17 -3.63
CA VAL A 94 9.02 12.71 -4.41
C VAL A 94 9.40 14.05 -5.03
N VAL A 95 8.78 14.38 -6.16
CA VAL A 95 8.85 15.71 -6.77
C VAL A 95 7.49 16.37 -6.58
N VAL A 96 7.47 17.51 -5.87
CA VAL A 96 6.25 18.25 -5.56
C VAL A 96 6.15 19.48 -6.47
N PHE A 97 5.01 19.64 -7.12
CA PHE A 97 4.69 20.81 -7.93
C PHE A 97 3.64 21.66 -7.21
N ASP A 98 4.03 22.84 -6.72
CA ASP A 98 3.09 23.81 -6.14
C ASP A 98 2.51 24.72 -7.24
N ASN A 99 1.30 24.38 -7.68
CA ASN A 99 0.59 25.14 -8.70
C ASN A 99 -0.10 26.41 -8.18
N SER A 100 -0.21 26.57 -6.85
CA SER A 100 -0.91 27.70 -6.21
C SER A 100 0.01 28.89 -6.05
N SER A 101 1.20 28.67 -5.47
CA SER A 101 2.12 29.76 -5.16
C SER A 101 2.73 30.41 -6.41
N LYS A 102 2.73 29.70 -7.56
CA LYS A 102 3.15 30.21 -8.89
C LYS A 102 4.50 30.95 -8.85
N ILE A 103 5.39 30.61 -7.92
CA ILE A 103 6.72 31.23 -7.80
C ILE A 103 7.60 30.75 -8.94
#